data_AF-A0A440ZF64-F1
#
_entry.id   AF-A0A440ZF64-F1
#
_cell.length_a   1.000
_cell.length_b   1.000
_cell.length_c   1.000
_cell.angle_alpha   90.00
_cell.angle_beta   90.00
_cell.angle_gamma   90.00
#
_symmetry.space_group_name_H-M   'P 1'
#
loop_
_entity.id
_entity.type
_entity.pdbx_description
1 polymer ?
#
loop_
_entity_poly.entity_id
_entity_poly.type
_entity_poly.pdbx_seq_one_letter_code
_entity_poly.pdbx_strand_id
1 'polypeptide(L)'
;MRKHAVAVKYCGAYHRRLKFDHVAKHTTEKYFGIPYKENRNGCPTLARRGPTPVAAYRGSDGVTALEDYLFHYCLRKAQDYGLPVKVHTGYFATRDCMPLSRVRDNATDVCRLLQDYPNIRFVLMHIGYPYQNEYIALCKQYRNAYADLCWTWIINPVACVRFLIEFLVTGPANKILTFGGDFSIAENIVGHSVMARKGIAEAISALVDRNWIDGGAVPELAASLMTLNARELFGK
;
A
#
# COMPACT_ATOMS: atom_id res chain seq x y z
N MET A 1 -7.53 -18.83 21.91
CA MET A 1 -7.66 -17.81 20.84
C MET A 1 -7.19 -18.43 19.53
N ARG A 2 -8.05 -18.56 18.51
CA ARG A 2 -7.57 -18.91 17.17
C ARG A 2 -6.86 -17.69 16.59
N LYS A 3 -5.59 -17.86 16.22
CA LYS A 3 -4.78 -16.82 15.56
C LYS A 3 -5.28 -16.69 14.13
N HIS A 4 -6.16 -15.74 13.86
CA HIS A 4 -6.61 -15.45 12.49
C HIS A 4 -5.72 -14.35 11.91
N ALA A 5 -5.00 -14.67 10.83
CA ALA A 5 -4.43 -13.65 9.97
C ALA A 5 -5.58 -12.87 9.32
N VAL A 6 -5.52 -11.54 9.31
CA VAL A 6 -6.60 -10.66 8.82
C VAL A 6 -6.29 -9.99 7.49
N ALA A 7 -5.07 -10.16 6.97
CA ALA A 7 -4.62 -9.61 5.70
C ALA A 7 -3.35 -10.33 5.21
N VAL A 8 -3.07 -10.23 3.91
CA VAL A 8 -1.76 -10.54 3.32
C VAL A 8 -1.04 -9.22 3.04
N LYS A 9 0.24 -9.10 3.39
CA LYS A 9 1.05 -7.88 3.14
C LYS A 9 2.14 -8.19 2.11
N TYR A 10 2.31 -7.30 1.15
CA TYR A 10 3.35 -7.34 0.13
C TYR A 10 4.20 -6.06 0.16
N CYS A 11 5.51 -6.20 0.41
CA CYS A 11 6.50 -5.12 0.40
C CYS A 11 7.42 -5.13 -0.83
N GLY A 12 7.23 -6.07 -1.76
CA GLY A 12 8.14 -6.26 -2.89
C GLY A 12 8.17 -5.11 -3.90
N ALA A 13 7.27 -4.12 -3.80
CA ALA A 13 7.38 -2.86 -4.54
C ALA A 13 8.72 -2.13 -4.29
N TYR A 14 9.38 -2.41 -3.17
CA TYR A 14 10.71 -1.88 -2.87
C TYR A 14 11.82 -2.49 -3.75
N HIS A 15 11.55 -3.63 -4.36
CA HIS A 15 12.54 -4.41 -5.09
C HIS A 15 12.20 -4.55 -6.58
N ARG A 16 10.90 -4.52 -6.94
CA ARG A 16 10.42 -4.68 -8.31
C ARG A 16 9.16 -3.85 -8.59
N ARG A 17 8.82 -3.72 -9.88
CA ARG A 17 7.54 -3.14 -10.31
C ARG A 17 6.36 -4.05 -9.94
N LEU A 18 5.18 -3.47 -9.80
CA LEU A 18 3.93 -4.20 -9.54
C LEU A 18 3.29 -4.75 -10.83
N LYS A 19 4.13 -5.08 -11.81
CA LYS A 19 3.73 -5.80 -13.03
C LYS A 19 4.07 -7.26 -12.82
N PHE A 20 3.04 -8.09 -12.80
CA PHE A 20 3.13 -9.54 -12.70
C PHE A 20 2.42 -10.11 -13.91
N ASP A 21 3.16 -10.86 -14.73
CA ASP A 21 2.60 -11.53 -15.89
C ASP A 21 1.97 -12.86 -15.45
N HIS A 22 0.93 -13.29 -16.17
CA HIS A 22 0.34 -14.60 -15.91
C HIS A 22 1.26 -15.69 -16.45
N VAL A 23 1.93 -16.40 -15.54
CA VAL A 23 2.83 -17.51 -15.88
C VAL A 23 2.22 -18.85 -15.47
N ALA A 24 2.34 -19.87 -16.32
CA ALA A 24 1.89 -21.21 -16.01
C ALA A 24 2.82 -21.92 -15.00
N LYS A 25 2.25 -22.73 -14.10
CA LYS A 25 3.01 -23.46 -13.07
C LYS A 25 4.15 -24.31 -13.65
N HIS A 26 3.87 -25.07 -14.71
CA HIS A 26 4.88 -25.96 -15.32
C HIS A 26 6.10 -25.21 -15.85
N THR A 27 5.95 -23.94 -16.21
CA THR A 27 7.05 -23.08 -16.67
C THR A 27 7.97 -22.67 -15.52
N THR A 28 7.44 -22.63 -14.29
CA THR A 28 8.16 -22.15 -13.09
C THR A 28 8.68 -23.25 -12.17
N GLU A 29 8.17 -24.48 -12.29
CA GLU A 29 8.53 -25.63 -11.45
C GLU A 29 10.04 -25.86 -11.33
N LYS A 30 10.76 -25.72 -12.45
CA LYS A 30 12.23 -25.87 -12.50
C LYS A 30 13.00 -24.83 -11.67
N TYR A 31 12.37 -23.74 -11.26
CA TYR A 31 13.00 -22.67 -10.47
C TYR A 31 12.75 -22.80 -8.96
N PHE A 32 11.78 -23.61 -8.51
CA PHE A 32 11.48 -23.78 -7.08
C PHE A 32 12.63 -24.40 -6.26
N GLY A 33 13.45 -25.23 -6.90
CA GLY A 33 14.58 -25.90 -6.26
C GLY A 33 15.89 -25.11 -6.29
N ILE A 34 15.92 -23.92 -6.91
CA ILE A 34 17.14 -23.12 -7.01
C ILE A 34 17.32 -22.34 -5.71
N PRO A 35 18.41 -22.58 -4.94
CA PRO A 35 18.61 -21.88 -3.69
C PRO A 35 18.72 -20.37 -3.91
N TYR A 36 17.93 -19.61 -3.16
CA TYR A 36 18.06 -18.16 -3.11
C TYR A 36 19.42 -17.81 -2.50
N LYS A 37 20.35 -17.29 -3.32
CA LYS A 37 21.61 -16.77 -2.79
C LYS A 37 21.34 -15.39 -2.20
N GLU A 38 21.18 -15.36 -0.87
CA GLU A 38 21.23 -14.10 -0.13
C GLU A 38 22.60 -13.45 -0.36
N ASN A 39 22.58 -12.22 -0.88
CA ASN A 39 23.67 -11.30 -0.67
C ASN A 39 23.76 -11.05 0.86
N ARG A 40 24.90 -11.40 1.46
CA ARG A 40 25.19 -11.44 2.91
C ARG A 40 24.98 -10.14 3.73
N ASN A 41 24.28 -9.14 3.23
CA ASN A 41 24.03 -7.89 3.93
C ASN A 41 22.52 -7.68 4.03
N GLY A 42 21.94 -7.89 5.21
CA GLY A 42 20.53 -7.64 5.57
C GLY A 42 20.13 -6.16 5.57
N CYS A 43 20.66 -5.37 4.63
CA CYS A 43 20.31 -4.00 4.31
C CYS A 43 20.58 -3.83 2.81
N PRO A 44 19.65 -3.29 1.99
CA PRO A 44 19.93 -3.03 0.58
C PRO A 44 21.03 -1.97 0.52
N THR A 45 22.25 -2.41 0.30
CA THR A 45 23.46 -1.59 0.24
C THR A 45 23.28 -0.43 -0.74
N LEU A 46 23.60 0.79 -0.31
CA LEU A 46 24.48 1.68 -1.07
C LEU A 46 25.36 2.50 -0.10
N ALA A 47 26.32 1.81 0.50
CA ALA A 47 27.58 2.43 0.90
C ALA A 47 28.72 1.54 0.40
N ARG A 48 29.03 1.63 -0.90
CA ARG A 48 30.38 1.38 -1.42
C ARG A 48 30.65 2.31 -2.60
N ARG A 49 31.69 3.12 -2.44
CA ARG A 49 32.37 3.87 -3.50
C ARG A 49 32.81 2.89 -4.59
N GLY A 50 32.48 3.22 -5.84
CA GLY A 50 32.88 2.47 -7.04
C GLY A 50 31.65 2.05 -7.86
N PRO A 51 31.75 2.03 -9.20
CA PRO A 51 30.62 1.69 -10.05
C PRO A 51 30.38 0.17 -9.98
N THR A 52 29.57 -0.28 -9.03
CA THR A 52 29.06 -1.65 -9.01
C THR A 52 27.61 -1.69 -9.50
N PRO A 53 27.24 -2.72 -10.27
CA PRO A 53 26.16 -2.61 -11.22
C PRO A 53 24.83 -2.76 -10.49
N VAL A 54 23.97 -1.74 -10.60
CA VAL A 54 22.53 -1.81 -10.35
C VAL A 54 21.83 -2.74 -11.40
N ALA A 55 22.58 -3.66 -12.02
CA ALA A 55 22.18 -4.50 -13.13
C ALA A 55 22.16 -6.01 -12.79
N ALA A 56 22.59 -6.45 -11.61
CA ALA A 56 22.82 -7.88 -11.35
C ALA A 56 21.58 -8.75 -11.01
N TYR A 57 20.37 -8.21 -11.03
CA TYR A 57 19.13 -9.00 -10.88
C TYR A 57 18.06 -8.67 -11.94
N ARG A 58 18.44 -8.00 -13.03
CA ARG A 58 17.57 -7.93 -14.21
C ARG A 58 17.89 -9.12 -15.11
N GLY A 59 17.01 -10.13 -15.09
CA GLY A 59 17.00 -11.20 -16.08
C GLY A 59 17.78 -12.44 -15.70
N SER A 60 17.16 -13.30 -14.88
CA SER A 60 16.93 -14.65 -15.39
C SER A 60 15.43 -14.75 -15.53
N ASP A 61 14.91 -14.90 -16.74
CA ASP A 61 13.45 -14.91 -16.99
C ASP A 61 12.70 -15.85 -16.03
N GLY A 62 13.40 -16.87 -15.52
CA GLY A 62 12.93 -17.79 -14.49
C GLY A 62 12.60 -17.23 -13.11
N VAL A 63 13.44 -16.35 -12.54
CA VAL A 63 13.19 -15.82 -11.18
C VAL A 63 12.01 -14.86 -11.21
N THR A 64 11.94 -13.97 -12.20
CA THR A 64 10.78 -13.09 -12.39
C THR A 64 9.53 -13.89 -12.67
N ALA A 65 9.58 -14.90 -13.55
CA ALA A 65 8.45 -15.78 -13.82
C ALA A 65 7.97 -16.53 -12.56
N LEU A 66 8.90 -16.99 -11.71
CA LEU A 66 8.57 -17.63 -10.44
C LEU A 66 7.91 -16.65 -9.47
N GLU A 67 8.46 -15.44 -9.29
CA GLU A 67 7.87 -14.40 -8.45
C GLU A 67 6.46 -14.02 -8.93
N ASP A 68 6.25 -13.92 -10.24
CA ASP A 68 4.96 -13.63 -10.85
C ASP A 68 3.95 -14.72 -10.54
N TYR A 69 4.31 -15.97 -10.81
CA TYR A 69 3.49 -17.13 -10.48
C TYR A 69 3.15 -17.19 -8.98
N LEU A 70 4.15 -16.99 -8.11
CA LEU A 70 3.98 -17.03 -6.66
C LEU A 70 3.10 -15.89 -6.16
N PHE A 71 3.25 -14.68 -6.70
CA PHE A 71 2.39 -13.55 -6.35
C PHE A 71 0.93 -13.83 -6.73
N HIS A 72 0.68 -14.27 -7.97
CA HIS A 72 -0.66 -14.67 -8.41
C HIS A 72 -1.22 -15.84 -7.59
N TYR A 73 -0.38 -16.79 -7.17
CA TYR A 73 -0.77 -17.87 -6.26
C TYR A 73 -1.20 -17.34 -4.89
N CYS A 74 -0.41 -16.44 -4.29
CA CYS A 74 -0.73 -15.79 -3.03
C CYS A 74 -2.03 -14.97 -3.13
N LEU A 75 -2.28 -14.26 -4.24
CA LEU A 75 -3.52 -13.54 -4.47
C LEU A 75 -4.73 -14.50 -4.54
N ARG A 76 -4.62 -15.61 -5.29
CA ARG A 76 -5.67 -16.64 -5.31
C ARG A 76 -5.96 -17.17 -3.90
N LYS A 77 -4.93 -17.42 -3.10
CA LYS A 77 -5.12 -17.84 -1.69
C LYS A 77 -5.73 -16.75 -0.83
N ALA A 78 -5.31 -15.49 -0.96
CA ALA A 78 -5.94 -14.38 -0.28
C ALA A 78 -7.44 -14.31 -0.62
N GLN A 79 -7.81 -14.53 -1.88
CA GLN A 79 -9.20 -14.63 -2.31
C GLN A 79 -9.94 -15.82 -1.68
N ASP A 80 -9.36 -17.03 -1.72
CA ASP A 80 -9.95 -18.24 -1.12
C ASP A 80 -10.26 -18.04 0.38
N TYR A 81 -9.38 -17.35 1.10
CA TYR A 81 -9.54 -17.04 2.52
C TYR A 81 -10.27 -15.71 2.80
N GLY A 82 -10.69 -14.99 1.76
CA GLY A 82 -11.37 -13.69 1.88
C GLY A 82 -10.53 -12.61 2.58
N LEU A 83 -9.20 -12.68 2.48
CA LEU A 83 -8.25 -11.77 3.08
C LEU A 83 -7.99 -10.56 2.17
N PRO A 84 -8.04 -9.32 2.68
CA PRO A 84 -7.54 -8.16 1.96
C PRO A 84 -6.02 -8.26 1.74
N VAL A 85 -5.53 -7.62 0.68
CA VAL A 85 -4.12 -7.60 0.31
C VAL A 85 -3.58 -6.19 0.46
N LYS A 86 -2.63 -5.98 1.37
CA LYS A 86 -1.92 -4.73 1.56
C LYS A 86 -0.68 -4.68 0.66
N VAL A 87 -0.53 -3.62 -0.12
CA VAL A 87 0.60 -3.43 -1.03
C VAL A 87 1.28 -2.12 -0.68
N HIS A 88 2.60 -2.14 -0.47
CA HIS A 88 3.36 -0.89 -0.32
C HIS A 88 3.46 -0.20 -1.66
N THR A 89 2.94 1.02 -1.76
CA THR A 89 2.88 1.73 -3.04
C THR A 89 3.49 3.13 -3.00
N GLY A 90 3.62 3.73 -1.82
CA GLY A 90 4.30 5.02 -1.64
C GLY A 90 5.75 4.91 -1.17
N TYR A 91 6.16 5.96 -0.45
CA TYR A 91 7.54 6.22 -0.02
C TYR A 91 8.27 5.03 0.62
N PHE A 92 9.58 4.95 0.39
CA PHE A 92 10.40 3.84 0.87
C PHE A 92 10.99 4.12 2.26
N ALA A 93 10.94 3.13 3.15
CA ALA A 93 11.60 3.16 4.45
C ALA A 93 13.12 2.91 4.38
N THR A 94 13.80 3.59 3.44
CA THR A 94 15.23 3.44 3.17
C THR A 94 15.90 4.81 2.98
N ARG A 95 17.23 4.84 2.87
CA ARG A 95 18.02 6.05 2.59
C ARG A 95 18.77 5.88 1.28
N ASP A 96 18.84 6.94 0.47
CA ASP A 96 19.62 7.03 -0.78
C ASP A 96 19.30 6.00 -1.88
N CYS A 97 18.26 5.18 -1.73
CA CYS A 97 17.98 4.06 -2.65
C CYS A 97 16.51 3.93 -3.10
N MET A 98 15.73 5.03 -3.07
CA MET A 98 14.36 5.04 -3.58
C MET A 98 14.30 5.48 -5.05
N PRO A 99 14.08 4.56 -6.02
CA PRO A 99 13.87 4.92 -7.40
C PRO A 99 12.51 5.59 -7.57
N LEU A 100 12.51 6.92 -7.69
CA LEU A 100 11.28 7.72 -7.73
C LEU A 100 10.32 7.33 -8.84
N SER A 101 10.83 6.91 -10.01
CA SER A 101 10.00 6.39 -11.12
C SER A 101 9.18 5.16 -10.71
N ARG A 102 9.70 4.28 -9.85
CA ARG A 102 8.95 3.11 -9.40
C ARG A 102 7.78 3.49 -8.50
N VAL A 103 7.97 4.47 -7.61
CA VAL A 103 6.89 4.98 -6.75
C VAL A 103 5.79 5.62 -7.60
N ARG A 104 6.20 6.37 -8.64
CA ARG A 104 5.28 6.99 -9.61
C ARG A 104 4.45 5.94 -10.36
N ASP A 105 5.12 4.92 -10.89
CA ASP A 105 4.47 3.94 -11.78
C ASP A 105 3.56 2.94 -11.03
N ASN A 106 3.67 2.83 -9.69
CA ASN A 106 2.90 1.87 -8.88
C ASN A 106 1.38 1.98 -9.08
N ALA A 107 0.85 3.19 -9.24
CA ALA A 107 -0.58 3.41 -9.46
C ALA A 107 -1.03 2.87 -10.82
N THR A 108 -0.21 3.01 -11.86
CA THR A 108 -0.48 2.43 -13.18
C THR A 108 -0.33 0.91 -13.15
N ASP A 109 0.71 0.41 -12.48
CA ASP A 109 1.02 -1.02 -12.42
C ASP A 109 -0.09 -1.82 -11.72
N VAL A 110 -0.68 -1.28 -10.64
CA VAL A 110 -1.72 -1.99 -9.87
C VAL A 110 -3.06 -2.11 -10.62
N CYS A 111 -3.33 -1.28 -11.64
CA CYS A 111 -4.57 -1.31 -12.42
C CYS A 111 -4.89 -2.72 -12.96
N ARG A 112 -3.90 -3.44 -13.48
CA ARG A 112 -4.09 -4.81 -13.98
C ARG A 112 -4.47 -5.78 -12.86
N LEU A 113 -3.79 -5.70 -11.71
CA LEU A 113 -4.11 -6.53 -10.56
C LEU A 113 -5.53 -6.28 -10.03
N LEU A 114 -5.98 -5.02 -10.03
CA LEU A 114 -7.34 -4.66 -9.63
C LEU A 114 -8.39 -5.26 -10.58
N GLN A 115 -8.09 -5.35 -11.88
CA GLN A 115 -8.95 -5.93 -12.91
C GLN A 115 -8.96 -7.46 -12.85
N ASP A 116 -7.81 -8.09 -12.68
CA ASP A 116 -7.65 -9.55 -12.65
C ASP A 116 -8.26 -10.17 -11.39
N TYR A 117 -8.31 -9.42 -10.29
CA TYR A 117 -8.78 -9.89 -8.98
C TYR A 117 -9.88 -8.99 -8.40
N PRO A 118 -11.05 -8.88 -9.05
CA PRO A 118 -12.11 -7.94 -8.65
C PRO A 118 -12.72 -8.26 -7.27
N ASN A 119 -12.51 -9.48 -6.75
CA ASN A 119 -13.02 -9.95 -5.47
C ASN A 119 -12.01 -9.79 -4.31
N ILE A 120 -10.76 -9.39 -4.59
CA ILE A 120 -9.76 -9.10 -3.56
C ILE A 120 -9.79 -7.61 -3.26
N ARG A 121 -9.94 -7.24 -1.98
CA ARG A 121 -9.80 -5.86 -1.52
C ARG A 121 -8.32 -5.51 -1.39
N PHE A 122 -7.83 -4.64 -2.26
CA PHE A 122 -6.44 -4.16 -2.26
C PHE A 122 -6.32 -2.87 -1.45
N VAL A 123 -5.44 -2.90 -0.44
CA VAL A 123 -5.09 -1.75 0.40
C VAL A 123 -3.78 -1.16 -0.08
N LEU A 124 -3.87 -0.01 -0.74
CA LEU A 124 -2.77 0.68 -1.37
C LEU A 124 -2.09 1.59 -0.35
N MET A 125 -1.02 1.07 0.26
CA MET A 125 -0.38 1.71 1.40
C MET A 125 0.44 2.93 1.01
N HIS A 126 0.45 3.89 1.93
CA HIS A 126 1.17 5.16 1.86
C HIS A 126 0.66 6.11 0.78
N ILE A 127 -0.58 5.94 0.34
CA ILE A 127 -1.27 6.74 -0.69
C ILE A 127 -0.44 6.97 -1.96
N GLY A 128 0.57 6.15 -2.26
CA GLY A 128 1.54 6.42 -3.33
C GLY A 128 2.34 7.72 -3.20
N TYR A 129 2.47 8.30 -2.01
CA TYR A 129 3.19 9.55 -1.81
C TYR A 129 4.59 9.51 -2.47
N PRO A 130 4.98 10.55 -3.25
CA PRO A 130 4.34 11.85 -3.42
C PRO A 130 3.36 11.98 -4.61
N TYR A 131 2.81 10.88 -5.13
CA TYR A 131 1.92 10.82 -6.30
C TYR A 131 0.46 10.52 -5.96
N GLN A 132 0.01 10.99 -4.80
CA GLN A 132 -1.24 10.54 -4.19
C GLN A 132 -2.55 10.83 -4.95
N ASN A 133 -2.55 11.78 -5.88
CA ASN A 133 -3.76 12.13 -6.63
C ASN A 133 -4.27 10.96 -7.49
N GLU A 134 -3.36 10.12 -8.02
CA GLU A 134 -3.73 8.93 -8.80
C GLU A 134 -4.47 7.89 -7.94
N TYR A 135 -4.24 7.87 -6.62
CA TYR A 135 -4.87 6.91 -5.71
C TYR A 135 -6.32 7.27 -5.42
N ILE A 136 -6.67 8.56 -5.52
CA ILE A 136 -8.08 9.00 -5.49
C ILE A 136 -8.80 8.45 -6.72
N ALA A 137 -8.19 8.58 -7.91
CA ALA A 137 -8.76 8.04 -9.15
C ALA A 137 -8.92 6.51 -9.09
N LEU A 138 -7.90 5.78 -8.60
CA LEU A 138 -7.98 4.34 -8.40
C LEU A 138 -9.14 3.95 -7.47
N CYS A 139 -9.27 4.62 -6.32
CA CYS A 139 -10.32 4.32 -5.35
C CYS A 139 -11.71 4.75 -5.84
N LYS A 140 -11.82 5.77 -6.69
CA LYS A 140 -13.09 6.14 -7.33
C LYS A 140 -13.50 5.12 -8.38
N GLN A 141 -12.54 4.67 -9.20
CA GLN A 141 -12.80 3.82 -10.37
C GLN A 141 -12.97 2.34 -10.02
N TYR A 142 -12.11 1.79 -9.17
CA TYR A 142 -12.05 0.35 -8.91
C TYR A 142 -12.70 0.00 -7.59
N ARG A 143 -13.80 -0.77 -7.62
CA ARG A 143 -14.56 -1.18 -6.41
C ARG A 143 -13.69 -1.75 -5.29
N ASN A 144 -12.59 -2.41 -5.67
CA ASN A 144 -11.72 -3.18 -4.81
C ASN A 144 -10.41 -2.49 -4.42
N ALA A 145 -10.19 -1.22 -4.81
CA ALA A 145 -9.03 -0.43 -4.39
C ALA A 145 -9.36 0.44 -3.16
N TYR A 146 -8.51 0.40 -2.12
CA TYR A 146 -8.65 1.17 -0.89
C TYR A 146 -7.39 1.99 -0.65
N ALA A 147 -7.54 3.28 -0.32
CA ALA A 147 -6.43 4.15 0.05
C ALA A 147 -6.04 3.92 1.52
N ASP A 148 -4.75 3.98 1.82
CA ASP A 148 -4.25 3.79 3.18
C ASP A 148 -3.15 4.82 3.50
N LEU A 149 -3.39 5.59 4.57
CA LEU A 149 -2.50 6.61 5.13
C LEU A 149 -1.59 6.05 6.22
N CYS A 150 -1.31 4.74 6.20
CA CYS A 150 -0.28 4.17 7.05
C CYS A 150 1.02 4.93 6.80
N TRP A 151 1.75 5.27 7.86
CA TRP A 151 3.00 6.03 7.83
C TRP A 151 2.93 7.49 7.31
N THR A 152 1.97 7.86 6.46
CA THR A 152 2.05 9.11 5.67
C THR A 152 2.00 10.38 6.50
N TRP A 153 1.33 10.37 7.66
CA TRP A 153 1.27 11.54 8.54
C TRP A 153 2.63 11.94 9.10
N ILE A 154 3.55 10.99 9.28
CA ILE A 154 4.92 11.30 9.72
C ILE A 154 5.88 11.55 8.55
N ILE A 155 5.46 11.27 7.32
CA ILE A 155 6.20 11.65 6.11
C ILE A 155 5.92 13.11 5.77
N ASN A 156 4.64 13.46 5.62
CA ASN A 156 4.19 14.80 5.27
C ASN A 156 2.73 15.01 5.71
N PRO A 157 2.49 15.55 6.91
CA PRO A 157 1.13 15.75 7.42
C PRO A 157 0.34 16.76 6.58
N VAL A 158 1.01 17.78 6.02
CA VAL A 158 0.37 18.79 5.16
C VAL A 158 -0.14 18.14 3.86
N ALA A 159 0.62 17.23 3.26
CA ALA A 159 0.17 16.46 2.10
C ALA A 159 -1.00 15.53 2.43
N CYS A 160 -1.02 14.95 3.63
CA CYS A 160 -2.13 14.11 4.08
C CYS A 160 -3.42 14.92 4.29
N VAL A 161 -3.34 16.13 4.83
CA VAL A 161 -4.50 17.04 4.94
C VAL A 161 -5.07 17.32 3.56
N ARG A 162 -4.24 17.75 2.60
CA ARG A 162 -4.69 18.01 1.22
C ARG A 162 -5.31 16.77 0.58
N PHE A 163 -4.64 15.62 0.69
CA PHE A 163 -5.15 14.35 0.15
C PHE A 163 -6.50 13.98 0.75
N LEU A 164 -6.67 14.11 2.07
CA LEU A 164 -7.93 13.73 2.72
C LEU A 164 -9.07 14.67 2.34
N ILE A 165 -8.80 15.98 2.21
CA ILE A 165 -9.77 16.96 1.67
C ILE A 165 -10.21 16.54 0.26
N GLU A 166 -9.26 16.30 -0.64
CA GLU A 166 -9.53 15.92 -2.03
C GLU A 166 -10.25 14.55 -2.13
N PHE A 167 -9.86 13.59 -1.29
CA PHE A 167 -10.45 12.26 -1.28
C PHE A 167 -11.91 12.30 -0.83
N LEU A 168 -12.22 13.02 0.27
CA LEU A 168 -13.58 13.06 0.83
C LEU A 168 -14.61 13.73 -0.08
N VAL A 169 -14.19 14.62 -0.97
CA VAL A 169 -15.09 15.24 -1.97
C VAL A 169 -15.14 14.47 -3.31
N THR A 170 -14.31 13.43 -3.47
CA THR A 170 -14.17 12.71 -4.76
C THR A 170 -14.55 11.24 -4.65
N GLY A 171 -13.92 10.54 -3.71
CA GLY A 171 -13.99 9.09 -3.52
C GLY A 171 -14.94 8.67 -2.37
N PRO A 172 -15.34 7.39 -2.33
CA PRO A 172 -16.17 6.88 -1.24
C PRO A 172 -15.41 6.88 0.11
N ALA A 173 -15.96 7.54 1.13
CA ALA A 173 -15.32 7.67 2.44
C ALA A 173 -15.11 6.32 3.16
N ASN A 174 -15.81 5.25 2.77
CA ASN A 174 -15.60 3.89 3.30
C ASN A 174 -14.37 3.18 2.68
N LYS A 175 -13.71 3.79 1.69
CA LYS A 175 -12.56 3.22 0.97
C LYS A 175 -11.21 3.81 1.35
N ILE A 176 -11.15 4.47 2.50
CA ILE A 176 -9.92 5.07 3.03
C ILE A 176 -9.66 4.60 4.46
N LEU A 177 -8.43 4.17 4.69
CA LEU A 177 -7.88 3.89 6.01
C LEU A 177 -6.99 5.06 6.40
N THR A 178 -7.41 5.84 7.39
CA THR A 178 -6.73 7.10 7.72
C THR A 178 -5.51 6.93 8.60
N PHE A 179 -5.22 5.74 9.13
CA PHE A 179 -4.10 5.53 10.04
C PHE A 179 -3.55 4.12 10.00
N GLY A 180 -2.22 4.01 10.22
CA GLY A 180 -1.52 2.75 10.43
C GLY A 180 -0.07 3.02 10.85
N GLY A 181 0.44 2.25 11.81
CA GLY A 181 1.78 2.49 12.36
C GLY A 181 2.92 2.05 11.44
N ASP A 182 2.88 0.77 11.05
CA ASP A 182 3.99 0.08 10.34
C ASP A 182 5.36 0.28 11.00
N PHE A 183 5.38 0.17 12.32
CA PHE A 183 6.57 0.32 13.15
C PHE A 183 6.99 -1.02 13.76
N SER A 184 8.30 -1.18 13.96
CA SER A 184 8.84 -2.23 14.82
C SER A 184 8.79 -1.86 16.31
N ILE A 185 8.58 -0.58 16.63
CA ILE A 185 8.60 -0.01 17.99
C ILE A 185 7.22 0.58 18.28
N ALA A 186 6.58 0.14 19.37
CA ALA A 186 5.18 0.46 19.67
C ALA A 186 4.99 1.92 20.09
N GLU A 187 5.98 2.50 20.76
CA GLU A 187 5.99 3.87 21.30
C GLU A 187 5.78 4.92 20.20
N ASN A 188 6.29 4.64 18.99
CA ASN A 188 6.13 5.52 17.82
C ASN A 188 4.65 5.69 17.42
N ILE A 189 3.79 4.72 17.76
CA ILE A 189 2.35 4.78 17.45
C ILE A 189 1.70 5.96 18.16
N VAL A 190 2.10 6.28 19.40
CA VAL A 190 1.46 7.33 20.20
C VAL A 190 1.64 8.68 19.51
N GLY A 191 2.88 9.08 19.21
CA GLY A 191 3.19 10.33 18.52
C GLY A 191 2.56 10.41 17.14
N HIS A 192 2.67 9.34 16.34
CA HIS A 192 2.04 9.27 15.02
C HIS A 192 0.52 9.45 15.10
N SER A 193 -0.15 8.84 16.08
CA SER A 193 -1.61 8.95 16.24
C SER A 193 -2.07 10.37 16.59
N VAL A 194 -1.26 11.14 17.32
CA VAL A 194 -1.54 12.56 17.62
C VAL A 194 -1.48 13.39 16.33
N MET A 195 -0.45 13.18 15.51
CA MET A 195 -0.31 13.86 14.22
C MET A 195 -1.48 13.54 13.28
N ALA A 196 -1.85 12.26 13.19
CA ALA A 196 -2.98 11.81 12.37
C ALA A 196 -4.30 12.43 12.82
N ARG A 197 -4.63 12.40 14.12
CA ARG A 197 -5.87 13.00 14.64
C ARG A 197 -5.94 14.50 14.36
N LYS A 198 -4.82 15.23 14.55
CA LYS A 198 -4.75 16.65 14.23
C LYS A 198 -5.05 16.92 12.75
N GLY A 199 -4.38 16.20 11.85
CA GLY A 199 -4.56 16.39 10.41
C GLY A 199 -5.94 15.95 9.89
N ILE A 200 -6.51 14.88 10.45
CA ILE A 200 -7.88 14.45 10.14
C ILE A 200 -8.89 15.52 10.57
N ALA A 201 -8.75 16.05 11.78
CA ALA A 201 -9.61 17.12 12.27
C ALA A 201 -9.49 18.39 11.41
N GLU A 202 -8.28 18.76 11.00
CA GLU A 202 -8.02 19.89 10.10
C GLU A 202 -8.70 19.71 8.74
N ALA A 203 -8.58 18.52 8.13
CA ALA A 203 -9.21 18.23 6.84
C ALA A 203 -10.75 18.27 6.92
N ILE A 204 -11.34 17.67 7.95
CA ILE A 204 -12.80 17.67 8.15
C ILE A 204 -13.30 19.10 8.41
N SER A 205 -12.61 19.85 9.28
CA SER A 205 -12.99 21.24 9.58
C SER A 205 -12.96 22.11 8.32
N ALA A 206 -11.92 21.97 7.50
CA ALA A 206 -11.82 22.69 6.25
C ALA A 206 -12.97 22.38 5.27
N LEU A 207 -13.50 21.15 5.27
CA LEU A 207 -14.65 20.78 4.45
C LEU A 207 -15.98 21.30 5.01
N VAL A 208 -16.12 21.34 6.34
CA VAL A 208 -17.28 21.94 7.01
C VAL A 208 -17.32 23.44 6.79
N ASP A 209 -16.21 24.15 7.00
CA ASP A 209 -16.09 25.59 6.81
C ASP A 209 -16.41 26.02 5.37
N ARG A 210 -16.12 25.14 4.41
CA ARG A 210 -16.39 25.33 2.98
C ARG A 210 -17.75 24.81 2.53
N ASN A 211 -18.59 24.31 3.45
CA ASN A 211 -19.91 23.74 3.19
C ASN A 211 -19.92 22.54 2.23
N TRP A 212 -18.82 21.77 2.15
CA TRP A 212 -18.79 20.49 1.44
C TRP A 212 -19.31 19.33 2.28
N ILE A 213 -19.24 19.47 3.61
CA ILE A 213 -19.74 18.49 4.58
C ILE A 213 -20.61 19.23 5.58
N ASP A 214 -21.80 18.67 5.86
CA ASP A 214 -22.65 19.14 6.94
C ASP A 214 -21.99 18.87 8.30
N GLY A 215 -21.96 19.87 9.18
CA GLY A 215 -21.46 19.73 10.55
C GLY A 215 -22.18 18.63 11.34
N GLY A 216 -23.46 18.38 11.05
CA GLY A 216 -24.24 17.29 11.64
C GLY A 216 -23.74 15.89 11.28
N ALA A 217 -23.08 15.72 10.13
CA ALA A 217 -22.56 14.43 9.66
C ALA A 217 -21.16 14.10 10.20
N VAL A 218 -20.48 15.05 10.83
CA VAL A 218 -19.09 14.89 11.32
C VAL A 218 -18.92 13.72 12.29
N PRO A 219 -19.81 13.47 13.28
CA PRO A 219 -19.63 12.35 14.20
C PRO A 219 -19.59 10.98 13.51
N GLU A 220 -20.47 10.76 12.53
CA GLU A 220 -20.55 9.50 11.76
C GLU A 220 -19.33 9.34 10.85
N LEU A 221 -18.94 10.41 10.15
CA LEU A 221 -17.75 10.41 9.30
C LEU A 221 -16.49 10.14 10.12
N ALA A 222 -16.33 10.81 11.27
CA ALA A 222 -15.19 10.62 12.16
C ALA A 222 -15.13 9.17 12.67
N ALA A 223 -16.25 8.58 13.09
CA ALA A 223 -16.31 7.17 13.50
C ALA A 223 -15.87 6.23 12.36
N SER A 224 -16.33 6.50 11.14
CA SER A 224 -15.99 5.73 9.95
C SER A 224 -14.49 5.78 9.65
N LEU A 225 -13.94 6.99 9.54
CA LEU A 225 -12.54 7.24 9.22
C LEU A 225 -11.58 6.70 10.27
N MET A 226 -11.93 6.84 11.56
CA MET A 226 -11.06 6.50 12.68
C MET A 226 -11.13 5.03 13.09
N THR A 227 -12.22 4.31 12.79
CA THR A 227 -12.41 2.96 13.32
C THR A 227 -13.24 2.05 12.42
N LEU A 228 -14.42 2.47 11.95
CA LEU A 228 -15.36 1.52 11.34
C LEU A 228 -14.87 0.98 10.00
N ASN A 229 -14.26 1.82 9.14
CA ASN A 229 -13.71 1.37 7.87
C ASN A 229 -12.68 0.24 8.05
N ALA A 230 -11.77 0.40 9.03
CA ALA A 230 -10.76 -0.61 9.32
C ALA A 230 -11.38 -1.89 9.91
N ARG A 231 -12.39 -1.76 10.79
CA ARG A 231 -13.10 -2.90 11.35
C ARG A 231 -13.87 -3.68 10.29
N GLU A 232 -14.55 -3.01 9.37
CA GLU A 232 -15.25 -3.67 8.26
C GLU A 232 -14.27 -4.41 7.34
N LEU A 233 -13.12 -3.80 7.07
CA LEU A 233 -12.14 -4.37 6.16
C LEU A 233 -11.43 -5.60 6.75
N PHE A 234 -11.03 -5.54 8.02
CA PHE A 234 -10.16 -6.53 8.68
C PHE A 234 -10.84 -7.39 9.76
N GLY A 235 -12.06 -7.06 10.21
CA GLY A 235 -12.71 -7.67 11.39
C GLY A 235 -13.31 -9.06 11.18
N LYS A 236 -12.67 -9.91 10.38
CA LYS A 236 -13.06 -11.32 10.18
C LYS A 236 -12.44 -12.26 11.20
#